data_AF-A0A8S3G1A1-F1
#
_entry.id   AF-A0A8S3G1A1-F1
#
_cell.length_a   1.000
_cell.length_b   1.000
_cell.length_c   1.000
_cell.angle_alpha   90.00
_cell.angle_beta   90.00
_cell.angle_gamma   90.00
#
_symmetry.space_group_name_H-M   'P 1'
#
loop_
_entity.id
_entity.type
_entity.pdbx_description
1 polymer ?
#
loop_
_entity_poly.entity_id
_entity_poly.type
_entity_poly.pdbx_seq_one_letter_code
_entity_poly.pdbx_strand_id
1 'polypeptide(L)'
;VRFSTETLSGLEFQDSLGHIFNLTASQQYHVYQTIYWLNSDRFYWVSFDPVNVAEGLFAIANIFSFSRICFLLPAIQHLGPLQISLGRMMSDIGKFIIIFLIIFSGFMFGLNNLFWYYSKTVRGRVEIVEHNPGGTELPAETFFGTMGGTFKTVFWSLFGLSEKDGVSLGNYDNRFTELIGYLIYGTFNIASVIVLLNMLIAMMSKSYETIEEHADVEWKFAR
;
A
#
# COMPACT_ATOMS: atom_id res chain seq x y z
N VAL A 1 1.93 9.95 -30.35
CA VAL A 1 1.04 11.10 -30.11
C VAL A 1 -0.36 10.52 -29.94
N ARG A 2 -0.93 10.58 -28.74
CA ARG A 2 -2.35 10.22 -28.53
C ARG A 2 -3.16 11.47 -28.90
N PHE A 3 -4.28 11.30 -29.59
CA PHE A 3 -5.10 12.41 -30.07
C PHE A 3 -6.12 12.78 -29.01
N SER A 4 -6.16 14.06 -28.66
CA SER A 4 -7.22 14.65 -27.84
C SER A 4 -8.37 15.03 -28.76
N THR A 5 -9.52 14.38 -28.59
CA THR A 5 -10.77 14.83 -29.21
C THR A 5 -11.29 16.00 -28.38
N GLU A 6 -10.85 17.22 -28.71
CA GLU A 6 -11.27 18.45 -28.01
C GLU A 6 -12.80 18.67 -28.00
N THR A 7 -13.54 17.95 -28.84
CA THR A 7 -14.97 18.18 -29.10
C THR A 7 -15.88 16.98 -28.85
N LEU A 8 -15.36 15.78 -28.57
CA LEU A 8 -16.15 14.56 -28.39
C LEU A 8 -15.64 13.80 -27.17
N SER A 9 -16.53 13.57 -26.20
CA SER A 9 -16.20 12.68 -25.10
C SER A 9 -15.97 11.25 -25.61
N GLY A 10 -15.12 10.46 -24.95
CA GLY A 10 -14.82 9.09 -25.37
C GLY A 10 -16.08 8.19 -25.51
N LEU A 11 -17.10 8.46 -24.70
CA LEU A 11 -18.41 7.81 -24.77
C LEU A 11 -19.23 8.23 -26.00
N GLU A 12 -19.32 9.53 -26.30
CA GLU A 12 -20.03 10.02 -27.49
C GLU A 12 -19.35 9.56 -28.78
N PHE A 13 -18.02 9.50 -28.80
CA PHE A 13 -17.28 8.95 -29.93
C PHE A 13 -17.59 7.46 -30.14
N GLN A 14 -17.63 6.67 -29.05
CA GLN A 14 -17.95 5.25 -29.11
C GLN A 14 -19.39 5.00 -29.59
N ASP A 15 -20.34 5.76 -29.06
CA ASP A 15 -21.76 5.66 -29.42
C ASP A 15 -21.99 6.10 -30.87
N SER A 16 -21.35 7.19 -31.28
CA SER A 16 -21.37 7.69 -32.66
C SER A 16 -20.78 6.67 -33.65
N LEU A 17 -19.64 6.03 -33.32
CA LEU A 17 -19.07 4.97 -34.15
C LEU A 17 -20.00 3.76 -34.28
N GLY A 18 -20.65 3.35 -33.18
CA GLY A 18 -21.63 2.28 -33.19
C GLY A 18 -22.80 2.57 -34.12
N HIS A 19 -23.31 3.81 -34.06
CA HIS A 19 -24.40 4.29 -34.92
C HIS A 19 -23.99 4.47 -36.39
N ILE A 20 -22.79 4.97 -36.68
CA ILE A 20 -22.31 5.21 -38.05
C ILE A 20 -22.06 3.89 -38.79
N PHE A 21 -21.52 2.88 -38.11
CA PHE A 21 -21.06 1.64 -38.74
C PHE A 21 -21.97 0.43 -38.50
N ASN A 22 -23.10 0.60 -37.80
CA ASN A 22 -24.06 -0.45 -37.46
C ASN A 22 -23.36 -1.72 -36.91
N LEU A 23 -22.43 -1.51 -35.97
CA LEU A 23 -21.55 -2.55 -35.44
C LEU A 23 -22.22 -3.30 -34.30
N THR A 24 -22.01 -4.62 -34.26
CA THR A 24 -22.35 -5.45 -33.08
C THR A 24 -21.42 -5.13 -31.90
N ALA A 25 -21.84 -5.42 -30.66
CA ALA A 25 -21.06 -5.11 -29.45
C ALA A 25 -19.64 -5.71 -29.45
N SER A 26 -19.45 -6.89 -30.03
CA SER A 26 -18.12 -7.51 -30.18
C SER A 26 -17.24 -6.75 -31.16
N GLN A 27 -17.80 -6.26 -32.27
CA GLN A 27 -17.08 -5.46 -33.25
C GLN A 27 -16.70 -4.08 -32.68
N GLN A 28 -17.58 -3.47 -31.90
CA GLN A 28 -17.27 -2.22 -31.18
C GLN A 28 -16.08 -2.39 -30.23
N TYR A 29 -16.01 -3.51 -29.50
CA TYR A 29 -14.88 -3.82 -28.63
C TYR A 29 -13.56 -3.96 -29.38
N HIS A 30 -13.55 -4.65 -30.53
CA HIS A 30 -12.36 -4.77 -31.37
C HIS A 30 -11.90 -3.43 -31.94
N VAL A 31 -12.83 -2.59 -32.38
CA VAL A 31 -12.53 -1.23 -32.82
C VAL A 31 -11.91 -0.44 -31.67
N TYR A 32 -12.54 -0.47 -30.49
CA TYR A 32 -12.05 0.19 -29.27
C TYR A 32 -10.62 -0.23 -28.92
N GLN A 33 -10.31 -1.53 -28.91
CA GLN A 33 -8.95 -2.01 -28.64
C GLN A 33 -7.94 -1.54 -29.70
N THR A 34 -8.36 -1.42 -30.96
CA THR A 34 -7.48 -0.98 -32.05
C THR A 34 -7.16 0.50 -31.93
N ILE A 35 -8.14 1.32 -31.55
CA ILE A 35 -7.98 2.78 -31.37
C ILE A 35 -7.56 3.19 -29.96
N TYR A 36 -7.50 2.25 -29.01
CA TYR A 36 -7.17 2.48 -27.61
C TYR A 36 -5.90 3.35 -27.45
N TRP A 37 -4.86 3.02 -28.21
CA TRP A 37 -3.58 3.71 -28.19
C TRP A 37 -3.63 5.15 -28.70
N LEU A 38 -4.69 5.52 -29.42
CA LEU A 38 -4.95 6.87 -29.90
C LEU A 38 -5.72 7.70 -28.86
N ASN A 39 -6.41 7.08 -27.90
CA ASN A 39 -7.20 7.78 -26.90
C ASN A 39 -6.30 8.46 -25.85
N SER A 40 -6.33 9.79 -25.79
CA SER A 40 -5.61 10.56 -24.77
C SER A 40 -6.33 10.66 -23.43
N ASP A 41 -7.61 10.31 -23.35
CA ASP A 41 -8.38 10.39 -22.11
C ASP A 41 -7.99 9.23 -21.17
N ARG A 42 -7.32 9.61 -20.07
CA ARG A 42 -6.77 8.71 -19.06
C ARG A 42 -7.85 7.93 -18.31
N PHE A 43 -9.10 8.41 -18.28
CA PHE A 43 -10.20 7.73 -17.59
C PHE A 43 -10.47 6.33 -18.17
N TYR A 44 -10.23 6.16 -19.48
CA TYR A 44 -10.50 4.91 -20.19
C TYR A 44 -9.26 4.00 -20.33
N TRP A 45 -8.13 4.40 -19.75
CA TRP A 45 -6.91 3.62 -19.83
C TRP A 45 -7.01 2.38 -18.95
N VAL A 46 -6.43 1.28 -19.43
CA VAL A 46 -6.29 0.09 -18.59
C VAL A 46 -5.30 0.38 -17.45
N SER A 47 -5.52 -0.21 -16.27
CA SER A 47 -4.70 0.07 -15.08
C SER A 47 -3.20 -0.16 -15.31
N PHE A 48 -2.84 -1.14 -16.16
CA PHE A 48 -1.46 -1.48 -16.52
C PHE A 48 -1.04 -0.92 -17.90
N ASP A 49 -1.59 0.23 -18.30
CA ASP A 49 -1.14 0.91 -19.52
C ASP A 49 0.37 1.20 -19.45
N PRO A 50 1.16 0.94 -20.51
CA PRO A 50 2.60 1.17 -20.52
C PRO A 50 3.01 2.60 -20.11
N VAL A 51 2.20 3.61 -20.42
CA VAL A 51 2.44 5.00 -20.04
C VAL A 51 2.26 5.20 -18.54
N ASN A 52 1.21 4.63 -17.93
CA ASN A 52 1.01 4.69 -16.47
C ASN A 52 2.17 4.00 -15.73
N VAL A 53 2.62 2.85 -16.23
CA VAL A 53 3.78 2.14 -15.65
C VAL A 53 5.06 2.96 -15.82
N ALA A 54 5.29 3.55 -16.99
CA ALA A 54 6.44 4.40 -17.25
C ALA A 54 6.46 5.65 -16.36
N GLU A 55 5.34 6.33 -16.19
CA GLU A 55 5.20 7.48 -15.28
C GLU A 55 5.45 7.09 -13.82
N GLY A 56 4.91 5.95 -13.38
CA GLY A 56 5.15 5.43 -12.03
C GLY A 56 6.62 5.09 -11.78
N LEU A 57 7.27 4.39 -12.72
CA LEU A 57 8.70 4.09 -12.65
C LEU A 57 9.56 5.35 -12.72
N PHE A 58 9.17 6.33 -13.54
CA PHE A 58 9.87 7.62 -13.64
C PHE A 58 9.80 8.39 -12.31
N ALA A 59 8.65 8.39 -11.64
CA ALA A 59 8.52 8.98 -10.31
C ALA A 59 9.44 8.31 -9.27
N ILE A 60 9.50 6.97 -9.25
CA ILE A 60 10.41 6.21 -8.39
C ILE A 60 11.88 6.51 -8.73
N ALA A 61 12.22 6.55 -10.02
CA ALA A 61 13.57 6.86 -10.48
C ALA A 61 14.01 8.27 -10.06
N ASN A 62 13.10 9.25 -10.08
CA ASN A 62 13.40 10.60 -9.61
C ASN A 62 13.74 10.63 -8.12
N ILE A 63 13.01 9.89 -7.28
CA ILE A 63 13.32 9.78 -5.84
C ILE A 63 14.73 9.22 -5.64
N PHE A 64 15.09 8.14 -6.36
CA PHE A 64 16.44 7.57 -6.29
C PHE A 64 17.51 8.50 -6.88
N SER A 65 17.18 9.29 -7.89
CA SER A 65 18.09 10.27 -8.45
C SER A 65 18.47 11.34 -7.41
N PHE A 66 17.49 11.83 -6.64
CA PHE A 66 17.76 12.77 -5.54
C PHE A 66 18.44 12.10 -4.34
N SER A 67 18.13 10.84 -4.02
CA SER A 67 18.80 10.12 -2.94
C SER A 67 20.30 9.92 -3.19
N ARG A 68 20.77 9.97 -4.46
CA ARG A 68 22.21 9.96 -4.79
C ARG A 68 22.98 11.16 -4.25
N ILE A 69 22.30 12.26 -3.93
CA ILE A 69 22.94 13.42 -3.28
C ILE A 69 23.56 13.01 -1.93
N CYS A 70 23.01 11.97 -1.26
CA CYS A 70 23.60 11.41 -0.06
C CYS A 70 25.04 10.91 -0.27
N PHE A 71 25.46 10.54 -1.49
CA PHE A 71 26.86 10.17 -1.76
C PHE A 71 27.84 11.35 -1.69
N LEU A 72 27.35 12.59 -1.66
CA LEU A 72 28.19 13.79 -1.48
C LEU A 72 28.38 14.15 0.00
N LEU A 73 27.55 13.62 0.90
CA LEU A 73 27.66 13.86 2.34
C LEU A 73 29.02 13.47 2.98
N PRO A 74 29.78 12.45 2.51
CA PRO A 74 31.10 12.13 3.07
C PRO A 74 32.15 13.24 2.85
N ALA A 75 31.94 14.07 1.83
CA ALA A 75 32.86 15.18 1.53
C ALA A 75 32.76 16.31 2.57
N ILE A 76 31.67 16.38 3.34
CA ILE A 76 31.44 17.40 4.37
C ILE A 76 31.93 16.85 5.72
N GLN A 77 32.88 17.56 6.35
CA GLN A 77 33.54 17.13 7.59
C GLN A 77 32.56 16.79 8.73
N HIS A 78 31.43 17.49 8.85
CA HIS A 78 30.45 17.25 9.91
C HIS A 78 29.41 16.17 9.58
N LEU A 79 29.21 15.84 8.30
CA LEU A 79 28.15 14.89 7.86
C LEU A 79 28.70 13.53 7.45
N GLY A 80 30.00 13.42 7.18
CA GLY A 80 30.63 12.17 6.76
C GLY A 80 30.60 11.07 7.83
N PRO A 81 31.08 11.31 9.07
CA PRO A 81 30.98 10.33 10.15
C PRO A 81 29.53 9.90 10.43
N LEU A 82 28.58 10.85 10.35
CA LEU A 82 27.14 10.59 10.55
C LEU A 82 26.56 9.68 9.45
N GLN A 83 26.99 9.83 8.20
CA GLN A 83 26.53 8.95 7.13
C GLN A 83 27.06 7.52 7.29
N ILE A 84 28.33 7.38 7.70
CA ILE A 84 28.94 6.06 7.91
C ILE A 84 28.25 5.35 9.08
N SER A 85 27.95 6.06 10.16
CA SER A 85 27.18 5.51 11.27
C SER A 85 25.77 5.13 10.83
N LEU A 86 25.09 5.98 10.06
CA LEU A 86 23.77 5.68 9.51
C LEU A 86 23.77 4.42 8.63
N GLY A 87 24.75 4.26 7.73
CA GLY A 87 24.84 3.08 6.85
C GLY A 87 24.98 1.78 7.63
N ARG A 88 25.75 1.79 8.72
CA ARG A 88 25.93 0.62 9.60
C ARG A 88 24.69 0.33 10.44
N MET A 89 24.07 1.37 11.01
CA MET A 89 22.79 1.24 11.72
C MET A 89 21.68 0.66 10.82
N MET A 90 21.62 1.04 9.54
CA MET A 90 20.65 0.49 8.58
C MET A 90 20.76 -1.02 8.39
N SER A 91 21.97 -1.59 8.48
CA SER A 91 22.15 -3.05 8.41
C SER A 91 21.58 -3.77 9.64
N ASP A 92 21.62 -3.14 10.81
CA ASP A 92 21.03 -3.69 12.03
C ASP A 92 19.50 -3.52 12.03
N ILE A 93 19.00 -2.38 11.58
CA ILE A 93 17.56 -2.15 11.35
C ILE A 93 17.00 -3.20 10.37
N GLY A 94 17.73 -3.54 9.30
CA GLY A 94 17.27 -4.53 8.32
C GLY A 94 16.97 -5.90 8.94
N LYS A 95 17.83 -6.37 9.85
CA LYS A 95 17.62 -7.65 10.58
C LYS A 95 16.35 -7.58 11.44
N PHE A 96 16.09 -6.43 12.05
CA PHE A 96 14.90 -6.20 12.85
C PHE A 96 13.62 -6.21 12.03
N ILE A 97 13.64 -5.54 10.87
CA ILE A 97 12.49 -5.46 9.96
C ILE A 97 12.03 -6.87 9.57
N ILE A 98 12.92 -7.85 9.42
CA ILE A 98 12.54 -9.23 9.12
C ILE A 98 11.67 -9.83 10.24
N ILE A 99 12.09 -9.68 11.50
CA ILE A 99 11.32 -10.17 12.65
C ILE A 99 9.96 -9.46 12.73
N PHE A 100 9.96 -8.14 12.52
CA PHE A 100 8.74 -7.36 12.47
C PHE A 100 7.79 -7.85 11.36
N LEU A 101 8.29 -8.11 10.15
CA LEU A 101 7.49 -8.61 9.03
C LEU A 101 6.86 -9.98 9.30
N ILE A 102 7.54 -10.86 10.04
CA ILE A 102 7.00 -12.16 10.45
C ILE A 102 5.79 -11.95 11.38
N ILE A 103 5.95 -11.13 12.42
CA ILE A 103 4.88 -10.82 13.37
C ILE A 103 3.71 -10.12 12.66
N PHE A 104 4.02 -9.08 11.87
CA PHE A 104 3.06 -8.32 11.08
C PHE A 104 2.24 -9.22 10.16
N SER A 105 2.89 -10.14 9.44
CA SER A 105 2.21 -11.08 8.55
C SER A 105 1.29 -12.03 9.33
N GLY A 106 1.72 -12.52 10.50
CA GLY A 106 0.89 -13.37 11.36
C GLY A 106 -0.41 -12.69 11.78
N PHE A 107 -0.35 -11.44 12.23
CA PHE A 107 -1.54 -10.66 12.55
C PHE A 107 -2.40 -10.33 11.33
N MET A 108 -1.79 -9.99 10.20
CA MET A 108 -2.48 -9.74 8.93
C MET A 108 -3.30 -10.96 8.49
N PHE A 109 -2.69 -12.15 8.49
CA PHE A 109 -3.40 -13.39 8.16
C PHE A 109 -4.48 -13.74 9.19
N GLY A 110 -4.22 -13.52 10.48
CA GLY A 110 -5.20 -13.75 11.55
C GLY A 110 -6.46 -12.90 11.40
N LEU A 111 -6.30 -11.59 11.15
CA LEU A 111 -7.42 -10.68 10.91
C LEU A 111 -8.15 -10.98 9.61
N ASN A 112 -7.42 -11.24 8.52
CA ASN A 112 -8.06 -11.59 7.26
C ASN A 112 -8.86 -12.90 7.38
N ASN A 113 -8.33 -13.94 8.03
CA ASN A 113 -9.06 -15.20 8.24
C ASN A 113 -10.28 -15.02 9.16
N LEU A 114 -10.25 -14.08 10.11
CA LEU A 114 -11.42 -13.80 10.95
C LEU A 114 -12.55 -13.12 10.14
N PHE A 115 -12.20 -12.21 9.22
CA PHE A 115 -13.16 -11.36 8.51
C PHE A 115 -13.46 -11.76 7.06
N TRP A 116 -12.75 -12.74 6.49
CA TRP A 116 -12.90 -13.10 5.06
C TRP A 116 -14.35 -13.50 4.71
N TYR A 117 -15.05 -14.16 5.64
CA TYR A 117 -16.43 -14.60 5.46
C TYR A 117 -17.41 -13.42 5.31
N TYR A 118 -17.12 -12.30 5.97
CA TYR A 118 -17.95 -11.08 5.95
C TYR A 118 -17.68 -10.19 4.73
N SER A 119 -16.78 -10.61 3.82
CA SER A 119 -16.50 -9.90 2.57
C SER A 119 -17.71 -9.91 1.63
N LYS A 120 -17.98 -8.79 0.94
CA LYS A 120 -19.10 -8.60 0.00
C LYS A 120 -19.32 -9.78 -0.93
N THR A 121 -18.23 -10.27 -1.50
CA THR A 121 -18.21 -11.31 -2.52
C THR A 121 -18.66 -12.67 -1.99
N VAL A 122 -18.29 -12.99 -0.75
CA VAL A 122 -18.65 -14.26 -0.10
C VAL A 122 -20.06 -14.15 0.44
N ARG A 123 -20.34 -13.06 1.15
CA ARG A 123 -21.64 -12.73 1.71
C ARG A 123 -22.76 -12.84 0.67
N GLY A 124 -22.62 -12.13 -0.45
CA GLY A 124 -23.64 -12.08 -1.50
C GLY A 124 -23.94 -13.43 -2.18
N ARG A 125 -23.12 -14.47 -1.94
CA ARG A 125 -23.36 -15.84 -2.45
C ARG A 125 -23.99 -16.77 -1.42
N VAL A 126 -23.89 -16.46 -0.13
CA VAL A 126 -24.22 -17.38 0.97
C VAL A 126 -25.42 -16.88 1.79
N GLU A 127 -25.68 -15.57 1.81
CA GLU A 127 -26.81 -15.02 2.55
C GLU A 127 -28.17 -15.46 1.98
N ILE A 128 -29.01 -16.02 2.85
CA ILE A 128 -30.39 -16.41 2.53
C ILE A 128 -31.33 -15.19 2.54
N VAL A 129 -31.03 -14.22 3.41
CA VAL A 129 -31.76 -12.95 3.55
C VAL A 129 -30.72 -11.83 3.60
N GLU A 130 -30.96 -10.74 2.89
CA GLU A 130 -30.11 -9.55 2.95
C GLU A 130 -30.28 -8.87 4.31
N HIS A 131 -29.27 -9.02 5.19
CA HIS A 131 -29.29 -8.44 6.53
C HIS A 131 -28.85 -6.97 6.55
N ASN A 132 -28.44 -6.42 5.40
CA ASN A 132 -28.05 -5.04 5.24
C ASN A 132 -28.72 -4.41 4.00
N PRO A 133 -30.05 -4.19 4.04
CA PRO A 133 -30.80 -3.65 2.91
C PRO A 133 -30.43 -2.17 2.75
N GLY A 134 -29.58 -1.88 1.75
CA GLY A 134 -29.10 -0.51 1.49
C GLY A 134 -27.64 -0.43 1.05
N GLY A 135 -26.88 -1.53 1.13
CA GLY A 135 -25.53 -1.60 0.58
C GLY A 135 -24.50 -0.73 1.31
N THR A 136 -24.80 -0.25 2.51
CA THR A 136 -23.83 0.47 3.36
C THR A 136 -22.68 -0.47 3.66
N GLU A 137 -21.49 -0.18 3.15
CA GLU A 137 -20.32 -1.04 3.33
C GLU A 137 -19.97 -1.13 4.81
N LEU A 138 -19.80 -2.36 5.32
CA LEU A 138 -19.39 -2.55 6.70
C LEU A 138 -17.92 -2.12 6.83
N PRO A 139 -17.51 -1.44 7.91
CA PRO A 139 -16.10 -1.12 8.12
C PRO A 139 -15.21 -2.37 8.06
N ALA A 140 -15.61 -3.46 8.72
CA ALA A 140 -14.85 -4.71 8.70
C ALA A 140 -14.71 -5.33 7.29
N GLU A 141 -15.70 -5.12 6.42
CA GLU A 141 -15.72 -5.61 5.04
C GLU A 141 -14.71 -4.86 4.16
N THR A 142 -14.66 -3.53 4.27
CA THR A 142 -13.74 -2.69 3.49
C THR A 142 -12.29 -2.82 3.97
N PHE A 143 -12.09 -2.91 5.29
CA PHE A 143 -10.77 -2.93 5.89
C PHE A 143 -10.14 -4.33 5.97
N PHE A 144 -10.92 -5.39 6.15
CA PHE A 144 -10.40 -6.74 6.39
C PHE A 144 -10.92 -7.83 5.44
N GLY A 145 -11.89 -7.52 4.56
CA GLY A 145 -12.52 -8.49 3.67
C GLY A 145 -11.63 -9.00 2.52
N THR A 146 -10.50 -8.34 2.24
CA THR A 146 -9.50 -8.80 1.27
C THR A 146 -8.10 -8.72 1.87
N MET A 147 -7.19 -9.61 1.43
CA MET A 147 -5.82 -9.62 1.94
C MET A 147 -5.09 -8.29 1.71
N GLY A 148 -5.29 -7.66 0.55
CA GLY A 148 -4.74 -6.33 0.24
C GLY A 148 -5.35 -5.21 1.09
N GLY A 149 -6.65 -5.28 1.36
CA GLY A 149 -7.33 -4.38 2.30
C GLY A 149 -6.76 -4.52 3.72
N THR A 150 -6.64 -5.75 4.22
CA THR A 150 -6.08 -6.04 5.54
C THR A 150 -4.65 -5.53 5.65
N PHE A 151 -3.80 -5.75 4.64
CA PHE A 151 -2.45 -5.21 4.60
C PHE A 151 -2.46 -3.68 4.74
N LYS A 152 -3.30 -2.98 3.94
CA LYS A 152 -3.40 -1.52 3.96
C LYS A 152 -3.82 -1.02 5.34
N THR A 153 -4.89 -1.58 5.92
CA THR A 153 -5.41 -1.17 7.24
C THR A 153 -4.37 -1.37 8.34
N VAL A 154 -3.78 -2.57 8.40
CA VAL A 154 -2.79 -2.93 9.42
C VAL A 154 -1.51 -2.09 9.24
N PHE A 155 -1.08 -1.82 8.01
CA PHE A 155 0.04 -0.91 7.73
C PHE A 155 -0.21 0.52 8.21
N TRP A 156 -1.36 1.11 7.89
CA TRP A 156 -1.68 2.48 8.31
C TRP A 156 -1.92 2.60 9.82
N SER A 157 -2.36 1.52 10.48
CA SER A 157 -2.50 1.49 11.94
C SER A 157 -1.17 1.64 12.69
N LEU A 158 -0.03 1.27 12.08
CA LEU A 158 1.30 1.52 12.66
C LEU A 158 1.59 3.00 12.89
N PHE A 159 0.99 3.87 12.07
CA PHE A 159 1.13 5.32 12.14
C PHE A 159 -0.05 5.97 12.89
N GLY A 160 -0.95 5.18 13.48
CA GLY A 160 -2.15 5.66 14.15
C GLY A 160 -3.24 6.21 13.20
N LEU A 161 -3.15 5.93 11.90
CA LEU A 161 -4.08 6.44 10.88
C LEU A 161 -5.27 5.49 10.60
N SER A 162 -5.49 4.50 11.46
CA SER A 162 -6.58 3.53 11.26
C SER A 162 -7.82 3.91 12.05
N GLU A 163 -8.99 3.61 11.48
CA GLU A 163 -10.27 3.81 12.13
C GLU A 163 -10.44 2.86 13.32
N LYS A 164 -10.86 3.42 14.47
CA LYS A 164 -11.11 2.67 15.71
C LYS A 164 -12.25 1.67 15.59
N ASP A 165 -13.26 1.99 14.78
CA ASP A 165 -14.46 1.16 14.57
C ASP A 165 -14.32 0.28 13.31
N GLY A 166 -13.10 0.18 12.74
CA GLY A 166 -12.84 -0.56 11.50
C GLY A 166 -13.09 -2.07 11.59
N VAL A 167 -13.27 -2.60 12.79
CA VAL A 167 -13.54 -4.02 13.08
C VAL A 167 -15.03 -4.27 13.30
N SER A 168 -15.85 -3.22 13.37
CA SER A 168 -17.26 -3.37 13.68
C SER A 168 -18.03 -4.04 12.55
N LEU A 169 -18.89 -4.96 12.96
CA LEU A 169 -19.74 -5.76 12.09
C LEU A 169 -21.15 -5.15 11.91
N GLY A 170 -21.39 -3.93 12.37
CA GLY A 170 -22.65 -3.21 12.13
C GLY A 170 -23.89 -3.99 12.57
N ASN A 171 -24.75 -4.39 11.62
CA ASN A 171 -26.02 -5.06 11.88
C ASN A 171 -25.90 -6.57 12.20
N TYR A 172 -24.71 -7.18 12.12
CA TYR A 172 -24.54 -8.59 12.44
C TYR A 172 -24.40 -8.77 13.95
N ASP A 173 -25.27 -9.59 14.57
CA ASP A 173 -25.22 -9.87 16.02
C ASP A 173 -24.12 -10.88 16.42
N ASN A 174 -22.99 -10.89 15.69
CA ASN A 174 -21.84 -11.75 15.97
C ASN A 174 -20.85 -11.06 16.92
N ARG A 175 -21.32 -10.73 18.13
CA ARG A 175 -20.53 -10.03 19.16
C ARG A 175 -19.23 -10.76 19.53
N PHE A 176 -19.22 -12.08 19.44
CA PHE A 176 -18.02 -12.87 19.71
C PHE A 176 -16.92 -12.61 18.67
N THR A 177 -17.27 -12.60 17.37
CA THR A 177 -16.31 -12.30 16.30
C THR A 177 -15.80 -10.87 16.42
N GLU A 178 -16.68 -9.91 16.70
CA GLU A 178 -16.30 -8.51 16.90
C GLU A 178 -15.34 -8.36 18.10
N LEU A 179 -15.63 -9.02 19.23
CA LEU A 179 -14.75 -9.03 20.40
C LEU A 179 -13.36 -9.60 20.08
N ILE A 180 -13.30 -10.76 19.42
CA ILE A 180 -12.02 -11.37 19.01
C ILE A 180 -11.28 -10.46 18.04
N GLY A 181 -11.98 -9.80 17.12
CA GLY A 181 -11.40 -8.82 16.21
C GLY A 181 -10.76 -7.65 16.95
N TYR A 182 -11.48 -7.04 17.91
CA TYR A 182 -10.95 -5.95 18.73
C TYR A 182 -9.74 -6.40 19.57
N LEU A 183 -9.75 -7.62 20.10
CA LEU A 183 -8.64 -8.17 20.87
C LEU A 183 -7.39 -8.41 20.02
N ILE A 184 -7.53 -9.01 18.84
CA ILE A 184 -6.40 -9.25 17.92
C ILE A 184 -5.85 -7.91 17.43
N TYR A 185 -6.72 -6.99 17.01
CA TYR A 185 -6.33 -5.68 16.51
C TYR A 185 -5.71 -4.79 17.61
N GLY A 186 -6.25 -4.81 18.83
CA GLY A 186 -5.68 -4.11 19.97
C GLY A 186 -4.31 -4.66 20.37
N THR A 187 -4.17 -5.99 20.42
CA THR A 187 -2.90 -6.66 20.71
C THR A 187 -1.86 -6.38 19.63
N PHE A 188 -2.26 -6.35 18.35
CA PHE A 188 -1.39 -5.96 17.25
C PHE A 188 -0.85 -4.54 17.44
N ASN A 189 -1.69 -3.56 17.80
CA ASN A 189 -1.25 -2.18 18.01
C ASN A 189 -0.29 -2.06 19.21
N ILE A 190 -0.59 -2.73 20.32
CA ILE A 190 0.30 -2.77 21.50
C ILE A 190 1.64 -3.41 21.15
N ALA A 191 1.61 -4.58 20.50
CA ALA A 191 2.81 -5.29 20.06
C ALA A 191 3.61 -4.44 19.07
N SER A 192 2.95 -3.76 18.13
CA SER A 192 3.58 -2.86 17.17
C SER A 192 4.28 -1.70 17.85
N VAL A 193 3.65 -1.06 18.83
CA VAL A 193 4.28 0.02 19.62
C VAL A 193 5.49 -0.49 20.40
N ILE A 194 5.37 -1.62 21.10
CA ILE A 194 6.45 -2.19 21.91
C ILE A 194 7.62 -2.64 21.03
N VAL A 195 7.35 -3.32 19.91
CA VAL A 195 8.36 -3.83 18.99
C VAL A 195 8.96 -2.66 18.21
N LEU A 196 8.16 -1.85 17.50
CA LEU A 196 8.67 -0.79 16.64
C LEU A 196 9.33 0.36 17.39
N LEU A 197 8.87 0.75 18.58
CA LEU A 197 9.50 1.86 19.30
C LEU A 197 10.55 1.35 20.27
N ASN A 198 10.21 0.45 21.19
CA ASN A 198 11.12 0.13 22.29
C ASN A 198 12.31 -0.72 21.84
N MET A 199 12.12 -1.67 20.92
CA MET A 199 13.23 -2.51 20.44
C MET A 199 14.04 -1.83 19.33
N LEU A 200 13.41 -1.03 18.47
CA LEU A 200 14.14 -0.26 17.44
C LEU A 200 15.03 0.81 18.08
N ILE A 201 14.52 1.56 19.07
CA ILE A 201 15.32 2.57 19.78
C ILE A 201 16.47 1.88 20.52
N ALA A 202 16.21 0.77 21.23
CA ALA A 202 17.25 0.05 21.95
C ALA A 202 18.39 -0.44 21.03
N MET A 203 18.06 -0.98 19.84
CA MET A 203 19.08 -1.42 18.89
C MET A 203 19.78 -0.24 18.20
N MET A 204 19.08 0.84 17.90
CA MET A 204 19.67 2.05 17.34
C MET A 204 20.63 2.72 18.32
N SER A 205 20.26 2.86 19.60
CA SER A 205 21.15 3.42 20.63
C SER A 205 22.41 2.58 20.82
N LYS A 206 22.27 1.25 20.93
CA LYS A 206 23.42 0.35 21.09
C LYS A 206 24.33 0.35 19.86
N SER A 207 23.75 0.32 18.66
CA SER A 207 24.49 0.37 17.40
C SER A 207 25.22 1.71 17.27
N TYR A 208 24.55 2.82 17.58
CA TYR A 208 25.12 4.17 17.57
C TYR A 208 26.34 4.30 18.48
N GLU A 209 26.23 3.91 19.76
CA GLU A 209 27.34 3.94 20.72
C GLU A 209 28.56 3.13 20.25
N THR A 210 28.32 1.94 19.67
CA THR A 210 29.39 1.07 19.17
C THR A 210 30.07 1.64 17.92
N ILE A 211 29.35 2.38 17.08
CA ILE A 211 29.85 2.87 15.80
C ILE A 211 30.52 4.25 15.94
N GLU A 212 30.06 5.10 16.86
CA GLU A 212 30.62 6.44 17.08
C GLU A 212 32.11 6.39 17.43
N GLU A 213 32.56 5.41 18.22
CA GLU A 213 33.97 5.24 18.62
C GLU A 213 34.92 4.99 17.44
N HIS A 214 34.42 4.51 16.31
CA HIS A 214 35.22 4.14 15.14
C HIS A 214 34.89 4.95 13.88
N ALA A 215 33.78 5.70 13.87
CA ALA A 215 33.28 6.43 12.71
C ALA A 215 34.27 7.50 12.20
N ASP A 216 34.95 8.21 13.10
CA ASP A 216 35.92 9.26 12.74
C ASP A 216 37.18 8.71 12.05
N VAL A 217 37.63 7.54 12.48
CA VAL A 217 38.78 6.85 11.89
C VAL A 217 38.41 6.34 10.50
N GLU A 218 37.26 5.68 10.39
CA GLU A 218 36.77 5.13 9.13
C GLU A 218 36.41 6.20 8.10
N TRP A 219 35.86 7.34 8.54
CA TRP A 219 35.63 8.48 7.67
C TRP A 219 36.92 9.00 7.05
N LYS A 220 37.99 9.14 7.85
CA LYS A 220 39.32 9.53 7.36
C LYS A 220 39.94 8.49 6.42
N PHE A 221 39.59 7.22 6.55
CA PHE A 221 40.01 6.16 5.63
C PHE A 221 39.19 6.12 4.33
N ALA A 222 37.92 6.53 4.36
CA ALA A 222 37.01 6.46 3.22
C ALA A 222 37.05 7.69 2.29
N ARG A 223 37.55 8.83 2.79
CA ARG A 223 37.76 10.08 2.03
C ARG A 223 39.15 10.12 1.42
#